data_AF-A0A2V7QBN8-F1
#
_entry.id   AF-A0A2V7QBN8-F1
#
_cell.length_a   1.000
_cell.length_b   1.000
_cell.length_c   1.000
_cell.angle_alpha   90.00
_cell.angle_beta   90.00
_cell.angle_gamma   90.00
#
_symmetry.space_group_name_H-M   'P 1'
#
loop_
_entity.id
_entity.type
_entity.pdbx_description
1 polymer ?
#
loop_
_entity_poly.entity_id
_entity_poly.type
_entity_poly.pdbx_seq_one_letter_code
_entity_poly.pdbx_strand_id
1 'polypeptide(L)' 'MSPRPRAERRQNRPLREVLDELIGHAREIARRAKDMTPAELDYAQQRLEWLADEVWRLATGEAPPG' A
#
# COMPACT_ATOMS: atom_id res chain seq x y z
N MET A 1 -21.54 -17.86 -9.66
CA MET A 1 -21.20 -16.42 -9.74
C MET A 1 -20.78 -15.95 -8.35
N SER A 2 -19.47 -15.90 -8.07
CA SER A 2 -18.98 -15.39 -6.79
C SER A 2 -19.23 -13.88 -6.70
N PRO A 3 -19.74 -13.35 -5.57
CA PRO A 3 -20.10 -11.95 -5.45
C PRO A 3 -18.83 -11.08 -5.40
N ARG A 4 -18.48 -10.54 -6.57
CA ARG A 4 -17.87 -9.24 -6.86
C ARG A 4 -16.94 -8.64 -5.76
N PRO A 5 -15.61 -8.62 -5.99
CA PRO A 5 -14.60 -7.89 -5.17
C PRO A 5 -14.90 -6.40 -4.93
N ARG A 6 -15.83 -5.83 -5.71
CA ARG A 6 -16.26 -4.43 -5.62
C ARG A 6 -17.05 -4.12 -4.34
N ALA A 7 -17.67 -5.13 -3.72
CA ALA A 7 -18.41 -4.96 -2.47
C ALA A 7 -17.46 -4.83 -1.27
N GLU A 8 -16.42 -5.66 -1.19
CA GLU A 8 -15.43 -5.65 -0.10
C GLU A 8 -14.65 -4.33 -0.04
N ARG A 9 -14.22 -3.78 -1.20
CA ARG A 9 -13.54 -2.46 -1.23
C ARG A 9 -14.39 -1.32 -0.69
N ARG A 10 -15.73 -1.44 -0.70
CA ARG A 10 -16.65 -0.43 -0.15
C ARG A 10 -16.97 -0.63 1.32
N GLN A 11 -16.68 -1.81 1.87
CA GLN A 11 -17.01 -2.16 3.25
C GLN A 11 -15.77 -2.22 4.16
N ASN A 12 -14.61 -2.56 3.62
CA ASN A 12 -13.35 -2.60 4.36
C ASN A 12 -12.66 -1.22 4.32
N ARG A 13 -13.12 -0.32 5.20
CA ARG A 13 -12.58 1.03 5.35
C ARG A 13 -11.06 1.03 5.65
N PRO A 14 -10.53 0.19 6.58
CA PRO A 14 -9.10 0.11 6.82
C PRO A 14 -8.29 -0.24 5.56
N LEU A 15 -8.71 -1.24 4.79
CA LEU A 15 -8.01 -1.62 3.55
C LEU A 15 -7.99 -0.48 2.54
N ARG A 16 -9.06 0.30 2.46
CA ARG A 16 -9.09 1.48 1.57
C ARG A 16 -8.08 2.54 2.00
N GLU A 17 -8.02 2.86 3.29
CA GLU A 17 -7.11 3.88 3.81
C GLU A 17 -5.64 3.51 3.53
N VAL A 18 -5.28 2.24 3.74
CA VAL A 18 -3.92 1.75 3.45
C VAL A 18 -3.63 1.76 1.94
N LEU A 19 -4.58 1.35 1.09
CA LEU A 19 -4.42 1.42 -0.37
C LEU A 19 -4.26 2.87 -0.86
N ASP A 20 -5.01 3.81 -0.29
CA ASP A 20 -4.91 5.23 -0.64
C ASP A 20 -3.54 5.79 -0.23
N GLU A 21 -3.01 5.38 0.93
CA GLU A 21 -1.66 5.76 1.38
C GLU A 21 -0.56 5.16 0.48
N LEU A 22 -0.67 3.87 0.13
CA LEU A 22 0.26 3.19 -0.79
C LEU A 22 0.32 3.92 -2.14
N ILE A 23 -0.84 4.24 -2.71
CA ILE A 23 -0.92 4.99 -3.97
C ILE A 23 -0.36 6.41 -3.81
N GLY A 24 -0.59 7.04 -2.65
CA GLY A 24 -0.03 8.34 -2.29
C GLY A 24 1.50 8.35 -2.35
N HIS A 25 2.15 7.44 -1.63
CA HIS A 25 3.61 7.35 -1.63
C HIS A 25 4.19 6.91 -2.97
N ALA A 26 3.57 5.95 -3.66
CA ALA A 26 4.04 5.54 -4.98
C ALA A 26 4.05 6.72 -5.97
N ARG A 27 3.01 7.56 -5.93
CA ARG A 27 2.94 8.79 -6.74
C ARG A 27 3.95 9.85 -6.32
N GLU A 28 4.24 9.97 -5.03
CA GLU A 28 5.26 10.89 -4.53
C GLU A 28 6.64 10.51 -5.03
N ILE A 29 7.03 9.24 -4.85
CA ILE A 29 8.30 8.70 -5.34
C ILE A 29 8.40 8.87 -6.85
N ALA A 30 7.36 8.49 -7.62
CA ALA A 30 7.37 8.64 -9.07
C ALA A 30 7.57 10.09 -9.54
N ARG A 31 7.13 11.08 -8.75
CA ARG A 31 7.29 12.51 -9.08
C ARG A 31 8.63 13.09 -8.63
N ARG A 32 9.16 12.64 -7.49
CA ARG A 32 10.24 13.34 -6.77
C ARG A 32 11.47 12.50 -6.51
N ALA A 33 11.53 11.23 -6.93
CA ALA A 33 12.66 10.34 -6.64
C ALA A 33 14.03 10.93 -7.01
N LYS A 34 14.10 11.69 -8.11
CA LYS A 34 15.34 12.36 -8.56
C LYS A 34 15.81 13.50 -7.64
N ASP A 35 14.90 14.06 -6.84
CA ASP A 35 15.15 15.17 -5.91
C ASP A 35 15.24 14.67 -4.45
N MET A 36 15.07 13.36 -4.22
CA MET A 36 15.22 12.72 -2.92
C MET A 36 16.70 12.42 -2.64
N THR A 37 17.09 12.59 -1.38
CA THR A 37 18.35 12.04 -0.87
C THR A 37 18.28 10.51 -0.85
N PRO A 38 19.42 9.81 -0.85
CA PRO A 38 19.43 8.35 -0.74
C PRO A 38 18.69 7.82 0.50
N ALA A 39 18.77 8.51 1.63
CA ALA A 39 18.09 8.11 2.87
C ALA A 39 16.56 8.30 2.77
N GLU A 40 16.09 9.37 2.12
CA GLU A 40 14.66 9.56 1.87
C GLU A 40 14.11 8.51 0.90
N LEU A 41 14.89 8.13 -0.12
CA LEU A 41 14.49 7.09 -1.07
C LEU A 41 14.43 5.71 -0.41
N ASP A 42 15.42 5.37 0.41
CA ASP A 42 15.45 4.12 1.20
C ASP A 42 14.26 4.04 2.17
N TYR A 43 14.00 5.12 2.91
CA TYR A 43 12.82 5.22 3.76
C TYR A 43 11.52 5.06 2.96
N ALA A 44 11.39 5.72 1.82
CA ALA A 44 10.20 5.65 0.99
C ALA A 44 9.98 4.24 0.40
N GLN A 45 11.07 3.52 0.07
CA GLN A 45 11.01 2.12 -0.36
C GLN A 45 10.53 1.21 0.79
N GLN A 46 11.16 1.30 1.97
CA GLN A 46 10.73 0.53 3.16
C GLN A 46 9.27 0.81 3.53
N ARG A 47 8.83 2.06 3.36
CA ARG A 47 7.43 2.45 3.59
C ARG A 47 6.48 1.80 2.58
N LEU A 48 6.86 1.72 1.31
CA LEU A 48 6.05 1.01 0.29
C LEU A 48 5.96 -0.48 0.59
N GLU A 49 7.06 -1.12 0.99
CA GLU A 49 7.09 -2.54 1.36
C GLU A 49 6.17 -2.82 2.54
N TRP A 50 6.29 -2.02 3.62
CA TRP A 50 5.40 -2.12 4.77
C TRP A 50 3.92 -1.93 4.40
N LEU A 51 3.61 -0.99 3.50
CA LEU A 51 2.23 -0.75 3.06
C LEU A 51 1.70 -1.91 2.22
N ALA A 52 2.55 -2.56 1.43
CA ALA A 52 2.17 -3.76 0.68
C ALA A 52 1.83 -4.93 1.62
N ASP A 53 2.64 -5.12 2.67
CA ASP A 53 2.38 -6.11 3.73
C ASP A 53 1.07 -5.84 4.45
N GLU A 54 0.80 -4.58 4.78
CA GLU A 54 -0.43 -4.18 5.45
C GLU A 54 -1.66 -4.39 4.55
N VAL A 55 -1.52 -4.14 3.24
CA VAL A 55 -2.56 -4.47 2.25
C VAL A 55 -2.82 -5.97 2.23
N TRP A 56 -1.77 -6.80 2.20
CA TRP A 56 -1.92 -8.26 2.25
C TRP A 56 -2.68 -8.69 3.49
N ARG A 57 -2.22 -8.24 4.67
CA ARG A 57 -2.81 -8.57 5.96
C ARG A 57 -4.29 -8.19 6.06
N LEU A 58 -4.67 -7.02 5.56
CA LEU A 58 -6.05 -6.55 5.58
C LEU A 58 -6.94 -7.19 4.52
N ALA A 59 -6.36 -7.68 3.42
CA ALA A 59 -7.09 -8.34 2.34
C ALA A 59 -7.32 -9.84 2.62
N THR A 60 -6.35 -10.52 3.25
CA THR A 60 -6.39 -11.97 3.48
C THR A 60 -6.71 -12.33 4.94
N GLY A 61 -6.42 -11.44 5.89
CA GLY A 61 -6.46 -11.74 7.32
C GLY A 61 -5.24 -12.51 7.82
N GLU A 62 -4.23 -12.72 6.98
CA GLU A 62 -3.03 -13.51 7.27
C GLU A 62 -1.77 -12.64 7.36
N ALA A 63 -0.69 -13.16 7.95
CA ALA A 63 0.61 -12.49 7.87
C ALA A 63 1.14 -12.51 6.41
N PRO A 64 1.92 -11.50 5.99
CA PRO A 64 2.58 -11.53 4.69
C PRO A 64 3.53 -12.73 4.57
N PRO A 65 3.68 -13.34 3.38
CA PRO A 65 4.76 -14.27 3.14
C PRO A 65 6.10 -13.53 3.25
N GLY A 66 6.95 -13.96 4.19
CA GLY A 66 8.30 -13.40 4.38
C GLY A 66 9.32 -13.87 3.35
#